data_AF-A0A6C2D0Q7-F1
#
_entry.id   AF-A0A6C2D0Q7-F1
#
_cell.length_a   1.000
_cell.length_b   1.000
_cell.length_c   1.000
_cell.angle_alpha   90.00
_cell.angle_beta   90.00
_cell.angle_gamma   90.00
#
_symmetry.space_group_name_H-M   'P 1'
#
loop_
_entity.id
_entity.type
_entity.pdbx_description
1 polymer ?
#
loop_
_entity_poly.entity_id
_entity_poly.type
_entity_poly.pdbx_seq_one_letter_code
_entity_poly.pdbx_strand_id
1 'polypeptide(L)'
;MANTLKNRMPAQNLQADIDTYLALKAINGYKPYDNAYALEAVGALHEQLRIAQEAELHAQNAAAAARDALVAIQWNFHDLILGVKSQVKALYGADSDQVAALGLKKKSERKSRPRVARAAEGV
;
A
#
# COMPACT_ATOMS: atom_id res chain seq x y z
N MET A 1 -6.97 13.37 30.83
CA MET A 1 -7.32 13.86 29.47
C MET A 1 -6.28 13.30 28.52
N ALA A 2 -6.67 12.47 27.55
CA ALA A 2 -5.74 11.79 26.66
C ALA A 2 -4.97 12.81 25.79
N ASN A 3 -3.69 12.53 25.52
CA ASN A 3 -2.78 13.43 24.81
C ASN A 3 -3.15 13.52 23.32
N THR A 4 -4.13 14.36 22.99
CA THR A 4 -4.68 14.60 21.64
C THR A 4 -3.64 15.14 20.67
N LEU A 5 -2.49 15.63 21.15
CA LEU A 5 -1.42 16.20 20.35
C LEU A 5 -0.67 15.17 19.49
N LYS A 6 -0.81 13.87 19.79
CA LYS A 6 -0.18 12.80 19.01
C LYS A 6 -1.04 12.30 17.85
N ASN A 7 -2.31 12.69 17.82
CA ASN A 7 -3.26 12.20 16.82
C ASN A 7 -3.59 13.31 15.83
N ARG A 8 -3.83 12.93 14.57
CA ARG A 8 -4.33 13.86 13.56
C ARG A 8 -5.66 14.45 14.04
N MET A 9 -5.78 15.77 13.93
CA MET A 9 -7.03 16.45 14.24
C MET A 9 -8.14 15.98 13.27
N PRO A 10 -9.40 15.84 13.72
CA PRO A 10 -10.51 15.53 12.84
C PRO A 10 -10.62 16.53 11.70
N ALA A 11 -10.85 16.04 10.47
CA ALA A 11 -10.96 16.89 9.29
C ALA A 11 -12.06 17.96 9.42
N GLN A 12 -13.16 17.62 10.13
CA GLN A 12 -14.25 18.56 10.39
C GLN A 12 -13.80 19.76 11.23
N ASN A 13 -12.97 19.54 12.25
CA ASN A 13 -12.46 20.63 13.10
C ASN A 13 -11.51 21.51 12.28
N LEU A 14 -10.65 20.89 11.47
CA LEU A 14 -9.71 21.63 10.61
C LEU A 14 -10.43 22.51 9.60
N GLN A 15 -11.53 22.02 9.02
CA GLN A 15 -12.35 22.81 8.11
C GLN A 15 -13.04 23.96 8.84
N ALA A 16 -13.60 23.72 10.03
CA ALA A 16 -14.20 24.77 10.84
C ALA A 16 -13.19 25.86 11.23
N ASP A 17 -11.94 25.50 11.51
CA ASP A 17 -10.86 26.44 11.80
C ASP A 17 -10.50 27.29 10.56
N ILE A 18 -10.45 26.68 9.38
CA ILE A 18 -10.24 27.37 8.10
C ILE A 18 -11.40 28.35 7.83
N ASP A 19 -12.64 27.93 8.01
CA ASP A 19 -13.81 28.78 7.81
C ASP A 19 -13.80 29.96 8.80
N THR A 20 -13.36 29.72 10.04
CA THR A 20 -13.18 30.76 11.05
C THR A 20 -12.08 31.75 10.65
N TYR A 21 -10.96 31.27 10.10
CA TYR A 21 -9.91 32.14 9.56
C TYR A 21 -10.41 33.00 8.38
N LEU A 22 -11.22 32.44 7.49
CA LEU A 22 -11.84 33.20 6.39
C LEU A 22 -12.81 34.27 6.92
N ALA A 23 -13.60 33.95 7.94
CA ALA A 23 -14.47 34.91 8.60
C ALA A 23 -13.66 36.02 9.30
N LEU A 24 -12.56 35.67 9.97
CA LEU A 24 -11.66 36.64 10.61
C LEU A 24 -11.12 37.66 9.61
N LYS A 25 -10.79 37.22 8.40
CA LYS A 25 -10.34 38.09 7.31
C LYS A 25 -11.39 39.09 6.84
N ALA A 26 -12.67 38.80 7.02
CA ALA A 26 -13.77 39.69 6.68
C ALA A 26 -14.07 40.74 7.77
N ILE A 27 -13.60 40.53 9.01
CA ILE A 27 -13.82 41.46 10.12
C ILE A 27 -12.87 42.66 9.98
N ASN A 28 -13.42 43.80 9.58
CA ASN A 28 -12.64 45.02 9.43
C ASN A 28 -12.28 45.61 10.81
N GLY A 29 -11.01 46.02 10.98
CA GLY A 29 -10.54 46.64 12.22
C GLY A 29 -10.25 45.69 13.39
N TYR A 30 -10.20 44.38 13.16
CA TYR A 30 -9.77 43.42 14.19
C TYR A 30 -8.34 43.71 14.67
N LYS A 31 -8.20 44.03 15.96
CA LYS A 31 -6.91 44.25 16.63
C LYS A 31 -6.84 43.42 17.92
N PRO A 32 -6.11 42.31 17.92
CA PRO A 32 -5.95 41.51 19.13
C PRO A 32 -4.99 42.20 20.11
N TYR A 33 -5.16 41.88 21.40
CA TYR A 33 -4.24 42.34 22.46
C TYR A 33 -2.87 41.65 22.39
N ASP A 34 -2.84 40.41 21.89
CA ASP A 34 -1.63 39.63 21.68
C ASP A 34 -1.39 39.43 20.18
N ASN A 35 -0.16 39.73 19.75
CA ASN A 35 0.26 39.67 18.36
C ASN A 35 0.26 38.23 17.80
N ALA A 36 0.26 37.21 18.66
CA ALA A 36 0.13 35.82 18.25
C ALA A 36 -1.22 35.52 17.57
N TYR A 37 -2.27 36.28 17.90
CA TYR A 37 -3.61 36.13 17.30
C TYR A 37 -3.86 37.13 16.15
N ALA A 38 -2.83 37.87 15.72
CA ALA A 38 -2.95 38.77 14.59
C ALA A 38 -3.24 37.98 13.31
N LEU A 39 -4.00 38.59 12.40
CA LEU A 39 -4.39 37.96 11.12
C LEU A 39 -3.15 37.49 10.33
N GLU A 40 -2.06 38.25 10.40
CA GLU A 40 -0.78 37.89 9.77
C GLU A 40 -0.16 36.61 10.35
N ALA A 41 -0.17 36.46 11.69
CA ALA A 41 0.37 35.28 12.36
C ALA A 41 -0.47 34.03 12.05
N VAL A 42 -1.80 34.16 12.10
CA VAL A 42 -2.71 33.06 11.74
C VAL A 42 -2.59 32.71 10.25
N GLY A 43 -2.44 33.71 9.37
CA GLY A 43 -2.23 33.52 7.94
C GLY A 43 -0.92 32.80 7.63
N ALA A 44 0.17 33.14 8.31
CA ALA A 44 1.45 32.45 8.15
C ALA A 44 1.36 30.97 8.57
N LEU A 45 0.66 30.66 9.68
CA LEU A 45 0.42 29.28 10.10
C LEU A 45 -0.49 28.51 9.13
N HIS A 46 -1.52 29.16 8.60
CA HIS A 46 -2.39 28.56 7.59
C HIS A 46 -1.60 28.21 6.31
N GLU A 47 -0.69 29.08 5.87
CA GLU A 47 0.17 28.79 4.71
C GLU A 47 1.13 27.62 4.97
N GLN A 48 1.76 27.58 6.15
CA GLN A 48 2.60 26.45 6.56
C GLN A 48 1.81 25.13 6.60
N LEU A 49 0.56 25.18 7.07
CA LEU A 49 -0.34 24.03 7.08
C LEU A 49 -0.60 23.52 5.66
N ARG A 50 -0.85 24.42 4.69
CA ARG A 50 -1.05 24.04 3.28
C ARG A 50 0.20 23.40 2.68
N ILE A 51 1.36 24.01 2.87
CA ILE A 51 2.65 23.47 2.40
C ILE A 51 2.89 22.07 2.98
N ALA A 52 2.61 21.88 4.27
CA ALA A 52 2.76 20.58 4.93
C ALA A 52 1.79 19.53 4.37
N GLN A 53 0.53 19.90 4.10
CA GLN A 53 -0.46 19.00 3.48
C GLN A 53 -0.07 18.58 2.07
N GLU A 54 0.45 19.50 1.26
CA GLU A 54 0.95 19.21 -0.09
C GLU A 54 2.15 18.25 -0.02
N ALA A 55 3.10 18.50 0.89
CA ALA A 55 4.23 17.60 1.12
C ALA A 55 3.80 16.19 1.57
N GLU A 56 2.80 16.10 2.46
CA GLU A 56 2.22 14.82 2.89
C GLU A 56 1.64 14.05 1.69
N LEU A 57 0.85 14.73 0.84
CA LEU A 57 0.24 14.15 -0.35
C LEU A 57 1.31 13.65 -1.34
N HIS A 58 2.34 14.45 -1.59
CA HIS A 58 3.45 14.05 -2.46
C HIS A 58 4.18 12.81 -1.92
N ALA A 59 4.44 12.76 -0.61
CA ALA A 59 5.07 11.61 0.02
C ALA A 59 4.19 10.35 -0.06
N GLN A 60 2.88 10.47 0.15
CA GLN A 60 1.94 9.35 0.01
C GLN A 60 1.91 8.82 -1.43
N ASN A 61 1.89 9.70 -2.42
CA ASN A 61 1.92 9.31 -3.83
C ASN A 61 3.24 8.62 -4.20
N ALA A 62 4.38 9.13 -3.71
CA ALA A 62 5.66 8.49 -3.91
C ALA A 62 5.74 7.10 -3.25
N ALA A 63 5.18 6.95 -2.04
CA ALA A 63 5.11 5.68 -1.36
C ALA A 63 4.19 4.68 -2.10
N ALA A 64 3.07 5.13 -2.65
CA ALA A 64 2.19 4.32 -3.48
C ALA A 64 2.92 3.83 -4.75
N ALA A 65 3.57 4.74 -5.48
CA ALA A 65 4.35 4.38 -6.67
C ALA A 65 5.47 3.36 -6.37
N ALA A 66 6.17 3.52 -5.24
CA ALA A 66 7.19 2.57 -4.80
C ALA A 66 6.61 1.18 -4.47
N ARG A 67 5.40 1.13 -3.86
CA ARG A 67 4.69 -0.13 -3.60
C ARG A 67 4.29 -0.81 -4.90
N ASP A 68 3.76 -0.07 -5.87
CA ASP A 68 3.36 -0.62 -7.16
C ASP A 68 4.57 -1.20 -7.92
N ALA A 69 5.70 -0.49 -7.91
CA ALA A 69 6.95 -0.98 -8.49
C ALA A 69 7.43 -2.28 -7.83
N LEU A 70 7.35 -2.36 -6.49
CA LEU A 70 7.71 -3.57 -5.75
C LEU A 70 6.79 -4.75 -6.09
N VAL A 71 5.48 -4.52 -6.18
CA VAL A 71 4.51 -5.55 -6.58
C VAL A 71 4.82 -6.06 -8.00
N ALA A 72 5.12 -5.18 -8.95
CA ALA A 72 5.51 -5.58 -10.29
C ALA A 72 6.77 -6.48 -10.30
N ILE A 73 7.79 -6.11 -9.52
CA ILE A 73 9.02 -6.91 -9.38
C ILE A 73 8.72 -8.27 -8.75
N GLN A 74 7.84 -8.33 -7.74
CA GLN A 74 7.44 -9.59 -7.10
C GLN A 74 6.80 -10.56 -8.09
N TRP A 75 5.88 -10.08 -8.93
CA TRP A 75 5.24 -10.92 -9.96
C TRP A 75 6.23 -11.42 -10.99
N ASN A 76 7.09 -10.54 -11.50
CA ASN A 76 8.14 -10.94 -12.45
C ASN A 76 9.08 -11.99 -11.87
N PHE A 77 9.48 -11.82 -10.60
CA PHE A 77 10.30 -12.81 -9.91
C PHE A 77 9.57 -14.14 -9.72
N HIS A 78 8.28 -14.09 -9.35
CA HIS A 78 7.45 -15.29 -9.19
C HIS A 78 7.36 -16.08 -10.51
N ASP A 79 7.08 -15.41 -11.62
CA ASP A 79 6.94 -16.04 -12.94
C ASP A 79 8.26 -16.69 -13.40
N LEU A 80 9.39 -16.02 -13.17
CA LEU A 80 10.71 -16.61 -13.44
C LEU A 80 10.95 -17.87 -12.60
N ILE A 81 10.61 -17.85 -11.31
CA ILE A 81 10.75 -19.03 -10.45
C ILE A 81 9.83 -20.17 -10.90
N LEU A 82 8.62 -19.89 -11.37
CA LEU A 82 7.75 -20.90 -11.99
C LEU A 82 8.39 -21.49 -13.26
N GLY A 83 8.98 -20.64 -14.10
CA GLY A 83 9.78 -21.03 -15.26
C GLY A 83 10.91 -21.97 -14.88
N VAL A 84 11.76 -21.60 -13.92
CA VAL A 84 12.87 -22.42 -13.41
C VAL A 84 12.37 -23.77 -12.91
N LYS A 85 11.29 -23.79 -12.12
CA LYS A 85 10.68 -25.03 -11.62
C LYS A 85 10.24 -25.96 -12.76
N SER A 86 9.63 -25.39 -13.81
CA SER A 86 9.21 -26.14 -14.99
C SER A 86 10.40 -26.69 -15.79
N GLN A 87 11.46 -25.90 -15.93
CA GLN A 87 12.66 -26.27 -16.68
C GLN A 87 13.46 -27.36 -15.95
N VAL A 88 13.63 -27.26 -14.63
CA VAL A 88 14.29 -28.31 -13.84
C VAL A 88 13.53 -29.62 -13.93
N LYS A 89 12.19 -29.58 -13.92
CA LYS A 89 11.37 -30.77 -14.15
C LYS A 89 11.55 -31.35 -15.57
N ALA A 90 11.73 -30.51 -16.59
CA ALA A 90 11.96 -30.95 -17.96
C ALA A 90 13.36 -31.55 -18.16
N LEU A 91 14.40 -30.95 -17.55
CA LEU A 91 15.80 -31.36 -17.70
C LEU A 91 16.15 -32.62 -16.91
N TYR A 92 15.70 -32.71 -15.65
CA TYR A 92 16.07 -33.82 -14.76
C TYR A 92 14.99 -34.92 -14.68
N GLY A 93 13.80 -34.65 -15.19
CA GLY A 93 12.66 -35.55 -15.09
C GLY A 93 11.88 -35.40 -13.78
N ALA A 94 10.60 -35.76 -13.81
CA ALA A 94 9.66 -35.49 -12.72
C ALA A 94 9.89 -36.30 -11.42
N ASP A 95 10.80 -37.27 -11.45
CA ASP A 95 11.12 -38.18 -10.33
C ASP A 95 12.51 -37.94 -9.73
N SER A 96 13.19 -36.88 -10.15
CA SER A 96 14.58 -36.64 -9.78
C SER A 96 14.76 -35.91 -8.44
N ASP A 97 15.91 -36.12 -7.80
CA ASP A 97 16.27 -35.48 -6.53
C ASP A 97 16.36 -33.95 -6.65
N GLN A 98 16.74 -33.44 -7.82
CA GLN A 98 16.80 -32.00 -8.11
C GLN A 98 15.41 -31.34 -8.10
N VAL A 99 14.35 -32.08 -8.44
CA VAL A 99 12.96 -31.59 -8.34
C VAL A 99 12.52 -31.52 -6.88
N ALA A 100 12.93 -32.49 -6.05
CA ALA A 100 12.67 -32.49 -4.61
C ALA A 100 13.40 -31.35 -3.88
N ALA A 101 14.64 -31.05 -4.27
CA ALA A 101 15.43 -29.95 -3.70
C ALA A 101 14.79 -28.56 -3.92
N LEU A 102 14.00 -28.39 -5.00
CA LEU A 102 13.22 -27.17 -5.25
C LEU A 102 11.89 -27.09 -4.48
N GLY A 103 11.68 -27.99 -3.52
CA GLY A 103 10.46 -28.07 -2.73
C GLY A 103 9.25 -28.66 -3.49
N LEU A 104 9.47 -29.26 -4.67
CA LEU A 104 8.42 -29.93 -5.43
C LEU A 104 8.40 -31.42 -5.12
N LYS A 105 7.22 -31.99 -4.86
CA LYS A 105 7.09 -33.45 -4.68
C LYS A 105 7.43 -34.20 -5.98
N LYS A 106 8.27 -35.24 -5.87
CA LYS A 106 8.55 -36.20 -6.94
C LYS A 106 7.27 -36.88 -7.42
N LYS A 107 7.23 -37.35 -8.66
CA LYS A 107 6.04 -38.02 -9.22
C LYS A 107 5.77 -39.35 -8.52
N SER A 108 6.79 -40.06 -8.04
CA SER A 108 6.73 -41.30 -7.26
C SER A 108 6.16 -41.07 -5.86
N GLU A 109 6.41 -39.90 -5.28
CA GLU A 109 5.89 -39.49 -3.96
C GLU A 109 4.49 -38.87 -4.06
N ARG A 110 4.01 -38.55 -5.26
CA ARG A 110 2.63 -38.12 -5.47
C ARG A 110 1.72 -39.33 -5.47
N LYS A 111 0.76 -39.35 -4.53
CA LYS A 111 -0.34 -40.32 -4.52
C LYS A 111 -1.05 -40.31 -5.87
N SER A 112 -0.92 -41.39 -6.63
CA SER A 112 -1.57 -41.53 -7.93
C SER A 112 -3.09 -41.47 -7.74
N ARG A 113 -3.77 -40.65 -8.54
CA ARG A 113 -5.24 -40.59 -8.53
C ARG A 113 -5.76 -41.91 -9.11
N PRO A 114 -6.68 -42.64 -8.43
CA PRO A 114 -7.19 -43.90 -8.96
C PRO A 114 -7.84 -43.64 -10.32
N ARG A 115 -7.41 -44.41 -11.33
CA ARG A 115 -8.03 -44.39 -12.66
C ARG A 115 -9.41 -45.03 -12.53
N VAL A 116 -10.47 -44.22 -12.60
CA VAL A 116 -11.83 -44.75 -12.78
C VAL A 116 -11.87 -45.31 -14.19
N ALA A 117 -11.82 -46.63 -14.31
CA ALA A 117 -12.07 -47.30 -15.58
C ALA A 117 -13.52 -47.03 -15.96
N ARG A 118 -13.74 -46.29 -17.04
CA ARG A 118 -15.06 -46.21 -17.67
C ARG A 118 -15.29 -47.59 -18.28
N ALA A 119 -16.12 -48.42 -17.63
CA ALA A 119 -16.52 -49.71 -18.15
C ALA A 119 -17.13 -49.50 -19.54
N ALA A 120 -16.59 -50.19 -20.53
CA ALA A 120 -17.18 -50.28 -21.84
C ALA A 120 -18.52 -51.03 -21.69
N GLU A 121 -19.63 -50.33 -21.88
CA GLU A 121 -20.91 -50.98 -22.19
C GLU A 121 -20.80 -51.57 -23.59
N GLY A 122 -20.60 -52.89 -23.64
CA GLY A 122 -20.70 -53.68 -24.84
C GLY A 122 -22.15 -53.94 -25.21
N VAL A 123 -22.43 -53.70 -26.49
CA VAL A 123 -23.42 -54.30 -27.43
C VAL A 123 -24.47 -55.23 -26.84
#